data_AF-A0A9D0Z3W6-F1
#
_entry.id   AF-A0A9D0Z3W6-F1
#
_cell.length_a   1.000
_cell.length_b   1.000
_cell.length_c   1.000
_cell.angle_alpha   90.00
_cell.angle_beta   90.00
_cell.angle_gamma   90.00
#
_symmetry.space_group_name_H-M   'P 1'
#
loop_
_entity.id
_entity.type
_entity.pdbx_description
1 polymer ?
#
loop_
_entity_poly.entity_id
_entity_poly.type
_entity_poly.pdbx_seq_one_letter_code
_entity_poly.pdbx_strand_id
1 'polypeptide(L)'
;MKKRMLPFLLALALLFGLAGCGATGGSLDIQALAEDLLKNGEFSDELWKIDDSMVQKLYNVSDYTQALVYVGSGATAEELALFAFPSEDAAAQGLQKAKDRLESQIADYRTYLPQEVPKLQNAVVKQWGNFVIVCVSPGSACGEIVARYTK
;
A
#
# COMPACT_ATOMS: atom_id res chain seq x y z
N MET A 1 -55.35 -39.85 -12.53
CA MET A 1 -54.51 -40.99 -12.09
C MET A 1 -53.21 -40.41 -11.53
N LYS A 2 -52.90 -40.70 -10.25
CA LYS A 2 -51.73 -40.20 -9.51
C LYS A 2 -50.45 -40.83 -10.04
N LYS A 3 -49.37 -40.06 -10.21
CA LYS A 3 -47.99 -40.46 -9.81
C LYS A 3 -47.20 -39.23 -9.34
N ARG A 4 -46.78 -39.29 -8.07
CA ARG A 4 -45.72 -38.49 -7.40
C ARG A 4 -44.37 -38.76 -8.12
N MET A 5 -43.32 -37.93 -8.07
CA MET A 5 -42.44 -37.60 -6.92
C MET A 5 -41.48 -36.47 -7.36
N LEU A 6 -41.46 -35.32 -6.67
CA LEU A 6 -40.44 -34.76 -5.74
C LEU A 6 -39.11 -34.26 -6.36
N PRO A 7 -38.76 -32.95 -6.22
CA PRO A 7 -37.46 -32.38 -6.65
C PRO A 7 -36.39 -32.48 -5.54
N PHE A 8 -35.16 -32.81 -5.91
CA PHE A 8 -34.00 -32.80 -5.00
C PHE A 8 -33.29 -31.44 -5.08
N LEU A 9 -33.65 -30.55 -4.16
CA LEU A 9 -32.87 -29.35 -3.82
C LEU A 9 -31.72 -29.76 -2.89
N LEU A 10 -30.48 -29.60 -3.33
CA LEU A 10 -29.31 -29.70 -2.44
C LEU A 10 -28.64 -28.33 -2.36
N ALA A 11 -29.08 -27.53 -1.39
CA ALA A 11 -28.42 -26.30 -0.97
C ALA A 11 -27.18 -26.67 -0.15
N LEU A 12 -25.99 -26.50 -0.74
CA LEU A 12 -24.73 -26.62 -0.02
C LEU A 12 -24.40 -25.27 0.63
N ALA A 13 -24.96 -25.05 1.81
CA ALA A 13 -24.52 -24.01 2.73
C ALA A 13 -23.18 -24.44 3.35
N LEU A 14 -22.08 -23.98 2.76
CA LEU A 14 -20.75 -24.09 3.35
C LEU A 14 -20.49 -22.84 4.21
N LEU A 15 -20.64 -23.06 5.50
CA LEU A 15 -20.20 -22.20 6.59
C LEU A 15 -18.69 -21.97 6.51
N PHE A 16 -18.27 -20.77 6.15
CA PHE A 16 -16.98 -20.23 6.58
C PHE A 16 -17.24 -19.16 7.63
N GLY A 17 -17.40 -19.61 8.87
CA GLY A 17 -17.09 -18.80 10.04
C GLY A 17 -15.58 -18.87 10.26
N LEU A 18 -14.84 -17.93 9.71
CA LEU A 18 -13.53 -17.55 10.25
C LEU A 18 -13.72 -16.24 11.00
N ALA A 19 -13.65 -16.35 12.32
CA ALA A 19 -13.51 -15.23 13.21
C ALA A 19 -12.23 -14.46 12.86
N GLY A 20 -12.37 -13.35 12.14
CA GLY A 20 -11.39 -12.27 12.12
C GLY A 20 -11.65 -11.36 13.30
N CYS A 21 -11.28 -11.81 14.51
CA CYS A 21 -11.26 -10.96 15.68
C CYS A 21 -9.99 -10.10 15.61
N GLY A 22 -10.15 -8.77 15.52
CA GLY A 22 -9.06 -7.82 15.78
C GLY A 22 -8.62 -6.95 14.60
N ALA A 23 -9.51 -6.09 14.08
CA ALA A 23 -9.11 -4.81 13.50
C ALA A 23 -10.32 -3.87 13.55
N THR A 24 -10.47 -3.12 14.64
CA THR A 24 -11.34 -1.95 14.68
C THR A 24 -10.63 -0.80 13.97
N GLY A 25 -10.61 -0.87 12.64
CA GLY A 25 -10.18 0.18 11.72
C GLY A 25 -10.91 -0.07 10.41
N GLY A 26 -11.35 0.97 9.70
CA GLY A 26 -12.06 0.77 8.42
C GLY A 26 -11.25 -0.12 7.48
N SER A 27 -11.89 -0.85 6.56
CA SER A 27 -11.13 -1.56 5.54
C SER A 27 -10.63 -0.56 4.49
N LEU A 28 -9.32 -0.35 4.38
CA LEU A 28 -8.75 0.38 3.27
C LEU A 28 -8.67 -0.57 2.06
N ASP A 29 -9.34 -0.20 0.97
CA ASP A 29 -9.11 -0.84 -0.32
C ASP A 29 -7.80 -0.30 -0.90
N ILE A 30 -6.69 -0.99 -0.60
CA ILE A 30 -5.36 -0.57 -1.07
C ILE A 30 -5.22 -0.66 -2.60
N GLN A 31 -6.05 -1.47 -3.26
CA GLN A 31 -6.04 -1.62 -4.71
C GLN A 31 -6.66 -0.38 -5.37
N ALA A 32 -7.83 0.04 -4.89
CA ALA A 32 -8.48 1.27 -5.32
C ALA A 32 -7.64 2.52 -4.97
N LEU A 33 -6.96 2.52 -3.81
CA LEU A 33 -6.04 3.60 -3.45
C LEU A 33 -4.83 3.65 -4.40
N ALA A 34 -4.22 2.51 -4.72
CA ALA A 34 -3.10 2.46 -5.66
C ALA A 34 -3.50 3.00 -7.04
N GLU A 35 -4.66 2.60 -7.55
CA GLU A 35 -5.16 3.07 -8.84
C GLU A 35 -5.42 4.59 -8.87
N ASP A 36 -6.02 5.15 -7.81
CA ASP A 36 -6.25 6.60 -7.72
C ASP A 36 -4.93 7.36 -7.62
N LEU A 37 -3.98 6.89 -6.79
CA LEU A 37 -2.67 7.51 -6.66
C LEU A 37 -1.87 7.44 -7.96
N LEU A 38 -1.80 6.28 -8.64
CA LEU A 38 -1.08 6.15 -9.91
C LEU A 38 -1.66 7.04 -11.00
N LYS A 39 -2.98 7.24 -10.99
CA LYS A 39 -3.67 8.06 -11.99
C LYS A 39 -3.60 9.56 -11.70
N ASN A 40 -3.74 9.94 -10.43
CA ASN A 40 -3.99 11.33 -10.03
C ASN A 40 -2.94 11.88 -9.05
N GLY A 41 -1.91 11.12 -8.69
CA GLY A 41 -0.85 11.49 -7.74
C GLY A 41 0.21 12.44 -8.30
N GLU A 42 0.04 12.91 -9.54
CA GLU A 42 0.93 13.84 -10.24
C GLU A 42 2.38 13.34 -10.41
N PHE A 43 2.55 12.03 -10.56
CA PHE A 43 3.86 11.46 -10.90
C PHE A 43 4.34 12.00 -12.26
N SER A 44 5.59 12.43 -12.31
CA SER A 44 6.25 12.87 -13.53
C SER A 44 7.03 11.75 -14.23
N ASP A 45 7.23 10.64 -13.52
CA ASP A 45 7.83 9.40 -14.03
C ASP A 45 6.78 8.29 -14.19
N GLU A 46 7.02 7.36 -15.10
CA GLU A 46 6.22 6.15 -15.19
C GLU A 46 6.64 5.20 -14.05
N LEU A 47 5.69 4.80 -13.22
CA LEU A 47 5.95 3.90 -12.10
C LEU A 47 5.64 2.45 -12.46
N TRP A 48 6.57 1.56 -12.12
CA TRP A 48 6.48 0.13 -12.44
C TRP A 48 6.31 -0.67 -11.18
N LYS A 49 5.31 -1.57 -11.18
CA LYS A 49 5.10 -2.48 -10.05
C LYS A 49 6.32 -3.40 -9.90
N ILE A 50 6.86 -3.47 -8.69
CA ILE A 50 7.97 -4.37 -8.37
C ILE A 50 7.47 -5.65 -7.68
N ASP A 51 8.24 -6.72 -7.81
CA ASP A 51 7.96 -7.98 -7.14
C ASP A 51 8.32 -7.96 -5.65
N ASP A 52 7.81 -8.96 -4.94
CA ASP A 52 7.96 -9.14 -3.50
C ASP A 52 9.43 -9.16 -3.03
N SER A 53 10.32 -9.76 -3.82
CA SER A 53 11.74 -9.85 -3.48
C SER A 53 12.41 -8.48 -3.49
N MET A 54 12.05 -7.64 -4.46
CA MET A 54 12.51 -6.25 -4.52
C MET A 54 11.90 -5.41 -3.41
N VAL A 55 10.60 -5.60 -3.09
CA VAL A 55 9.95 -4.92 -1.95
C VAL A 55 10.71 -5.19 -0.65
N GLN A 56 10.94 -6.46 -0.33
CA GLN A 56 11.65 -6.87 0.88
C GLN A 56 13.06 -6.28 0.94
N LYS A 57 13.77 -6.24 -0.19
CA LYS A 57 15.11 -5.66 -0.27
C LYS A 57 15.11 -4.14 -0.07
N LEU A 58 14.17 -3.44 -0.69
CA LEU A 58 14.12 -1.96 -0.70
C LEU A 58 13.62 -1.38 0.62
N TYR A 59 12.65 -2.03 1.25
CA TYR A 59 12.03 -1.58 2.50
C TYR A 59 12.54 -2.32 3.74
N ASN A 60 13.28 -3.43 3.59
CA ASN A 60 13.73 -4.26 4.72
C ASN A 60 12.57 -4.67 5.64
N VAL A 61 11.46 -5.10 5.02
CA VAL A 61 10.20 -5.51 5.65
C VAL A 61 9.66 -6.73 4.91
N SER A 62 9.12 -7.72 5.63
CA SER A 62 8.64 -8.98 5.04
C SER A 62 7.39 -9.56 5.72
N ASP A 63 6.90 -8.90 6.78
CA ASP A 63 5.78 -9.33 7.61
C ASP A 63 4.44 -8.69 7.19
N TYR A 64 4.37 -8.11 5.99
CA TYR A 64 3.12 -7.62 5.41
C TYR A 64 2.24 -8.77 4.90
N THR A 65 0.93 -8.59 4.96
CA THR A 65 -0.06 -9.49 4.36
C THR A 65 -0.33 -9.17 2.88
N GLN A 66 -0.10 -7.92 2.48
CA GLN A 66 -0.20 -7.46 1.09
C GLN A 66 0.71 -6.26 0.88
N ALA A 67 1.36 -6.19 -0.28
CA ALA A 67 2.15 -5.04 -0.71
C ALA A 67 1.86 -4.66 -2.16
N LEU A 68 1.73 -3.36 -2.41
CA LEU A 68 1.66 -2.77 -3.74
C LEU A 68 2.70 -1.67 -3.80
N VAL A 69 3.83 -1.98 -4.46
CA VAL A 69 4.95 -1.05 -4.57
C VAL A 69 5.27 -0.80 -6.02
N TYR A 70 5.39 0.47 -6.37
CA TYR A 70 5.70 0.97 -7.69
C TYR A 70 6.86 1.96 -7.57
N VAL A 71 7.86 1.82 -8.42
CA VAL A 71 9.05 2.68 -8.42
C VAL A 71 9.26 3.27 -9.81
N GLY A 72 9.80 4.49 -9.86
CA GLY A 72 10.13 5.13 -11.13
C GLY A 72 11.30 4.47 -11.85
N SER A 73 11.68 5.06 -12.98
CA SER A 73 12.79 4.63 -13.84
C SER A 73 14.17 4.70 -13.17
N GLY A 74 14.27 5.38 -12.02
CA GLY A 74 15.53 5.76 -11.37
C GLY A 74 16.05 7.12 -11.80
N ALA A 75 15.38 7.81 -12.75
CA ALA A 75 15.67 9.21 -13.07
C ALA A 75 15.09 10.19 -12.05
N THR A 76 14.11 9.74 -11.25
CA THR A 76 13.45 10.49 -10.19
C THR A 76 13.41 9.66 -8.91
N ALA A 77 13.15 10.31 -7.77
CA ALA A 77 12.92 9.63 -6.49
C ALA A 77 11.47 9.12 -6.33
N GLU A 78 10.65 9.17 -7.38
CA GLU A 78 9.23 8.92 -7.29
C GLU A 78 8.93 7.44 -7.02
N GLU A 79 8.10 7.20 -6.00
CA GLU A 79 7.67 5.88 -5.58
C GLU A 79 6.29 5.93 -4.93
N LEU A 80 5.56 4.83 -5.06
CA LEU A 80 4.31 4.55 -4.36
C LEU A 80 4.46 3.21 -3.66
N ALA A 81 4.29 3.16 -2.35
CA ALA A 81 4.28 1.91 -1.60
C ALA A 81 3.11 1.85 -0.62
N LEU A 82 2.26 0.84 -0.80
CA LEU A 82 1.13 0.56 0.08
C LEU A 82 1.31 -0.82 0.69
N PHE A 83 1.26 -0.90 2.00
CA PHE A 83 1.40 -2.14 2.76
C PHE A 83 0.18 -2.35 3.65
N ALA A 84 -0.30 -3.59 3.70
CA ALA A 84 -1.21 -4.08 4.73
C ALA A 84 -0.44 -5.04 5.64
N PHE A 85 -0.63 -4.92 6.94
CA PHE A 85 0.03 -5.73 7.97
C PHE A 85 -0.98 -6.55 8.77
N PRO A 86 -0.55 -7.59 9.50
CA PRO A 86 -1.46 -8.40 10.33
C PRO A 86 -2.03 -7.64 11.53
N SER A 87 -1.42 -6.52 11.94
CA SER A 87 -1.86 -5.69 13.06
C SER A 87 -1.37 -4.24 12.94
N GLU A 88 -1.92 -3.34 13.77
CA GLU A 88 -1.43 -1.96 13.86
C GLU A 88 0.01 -1.88 14.41
N ASP A 89 0.38 -2.79 15.32
CA ASP A 89 1.76 -2.86 15.85
C ASP A 89 2.77 -3.30 14.78
N ALA A 90 2.40 -4.27 13.93
CA ALA A 90 3.21 -4.65 12.79
C ALA A 90 3.29 -3.50 11.76
N ALA A 91 2.19 -2.79 11.53
CA ALA A 91 2.20 -1.58 10.70
C ALA A 91 3.09 -0.48 11.27
N ALA A 92 3.16 -0.31 12.59
CA ALA A 92 4.07 0.66 13.21
C ALA A 92 5.54 0.30 12.98
N GLN A 93 5.89 -0.98 12.99
CA GLN A 93 7.24 -1.44 12.62
C GLN A 93 7.51 -1.21 11.13
N GLY A 94 6.55 -1.54 10.25
CA GLY A 94 6.63 -1.25 8.83
C GLY A 94 6.75 0.25 8.52
N LEU A 95 6.07 1.11 9.29
CA LEU A 95 6.16 2.56 9.17
C LEU A 95 7.57 3.05 9.48
N GLN A 96 8.22 2.49 10.52
CA GLN A 96 9.61 2.84 10.83
C GLN A 96 10.54 2.43 9.69
N LYS A 97 10.36 1.23 9.12
CA LYS A 97 11.12 0.77 7.95
C LYS A 97 10.95 1.66 6.72
N ALA A 98 9.73 2.12 6.46
CA ALA A 98 9.45 3.08 5.40
C ALA A 98 10.16 4.42 5.63
N LYS A 99 10.18 4.93 6.87
CA LYS A 99 10.92 6.15 7.22
C LYS A 99 12.43 5.98 7.05
N ASP A 100 12.99 4.87 7.54
CA ASP A 100 14.42 4.56 7.40
C ASP A 100 14.83 4.52 5.91
N ARG A 101 13.99 3.96 5.04
CA ARG A 101 14.18 3.97 3.60
C ARG A 101 14.23 5.39 3.03
N LEU A 102 13.27 6.25 3.39
CA LEU A 102 13.28 7.63 2.91
C LEU A 102 14.49 8.41 3.40
N GLU A 103 14.90 8.21 4.66
CA GLU A 103 16.10 8.85 5.21
C GLU A 103 17.36 8.41 4.46
N SER A 104 17.49 7.11 4.15
CA SER A 104 18.58 6.59 3.32
C SER A 104 18.55 7.22 1.92
N GLN A 105 17.39 7.25 1.27
CA GLN A 105 17.26 7.90 -0.04
C GLN A 105 17.63 9.39 0.03
N ILE A 106 17.20 10.13 1.05
CA ILE A 106 17.59 11.52 1.24
C ILE A 106 19.10 11.67 1.36
N ALA A 107 19.75 10.81 2.16
CA ALA A 107 21.19 10.83 2.34
C ALA A 107 21.93 10.57 1.02
N ASP A 108 21.51 9.56 0.27
CA ASP A 108 22.11 9.19 -1.01
C ASP A 108 21.90 10.31 -2.04
N TYR A 109 20.65 10.72 -2.26
CA TYR A 109 20.27 11.68 -3.30
C TYR A 109 20.88 13.07 -3.08
N ARG A 110 21.15 13.47 -1.83
CA ARG A 110 21.90 14.72 -1.56
C ARG A 110 23.23 14.80 -2.31
N THR A 111 23.87 13.67 -2.60
CA THR A 111 25.20 13.64 -3.23
C THR A 111 25.15 13.51 -4.74
N TYR A 112 24.19 12.76 -5.30
CA TYR A 112 24.19 12.42 -6.73
C TYR A 112 22.99 12.99 -7.51
N LEU A 113 21.87 13.32 -6.85
CA LEU A 113 20.67 13.86 -7.49
C LEU A 113 19.91 14.82 -6.53
N PRO A 114 20.56 15.91 -6.08
CA PRO A 114 20.06 16.75 -5.00
C PRO A 114 18.72 17.42 -5.31
N GLN A 115 18.37 17.59 -6.59
CA GLN A 115 17.09 18.18 -7.01
C GLN A 115 15.86 17.33 -6.66
N GLU A 116 16.03 16.04 -6.40
CA GLU A 116 14.91 15.15 -6.03
C GLU A 116 14.71 15.08 -4.50
N VAL A 117 15.68 15.56 -3.70
CA VAL A 117 15.59 15.55 -2.23
C VAL A 117 14.33 16.25 -1.69
N PRO A 118 13.87 17.38 -2.25
CA PRO A 118 12.62 18.00 -1.81
C PRO A 118 11.40 17.08 -1.95
N LYS A 119 11.34 16.22 -2.98
CA LYS A 119 10.23 15.26 -3.13
C LYS A 119 10.22 14.24 -1.99
N LEU A 120 11.39 13.71 -1.64
CA LEU A 120 11.55 12.76 -0.54
C LEU A 120 11.22 13.39 0.83
N GLN A 121 11.61 14.64 1.06
CA GLN A 121 11.30 15.36 2.31
C GLN A 121 9.82 15.69 2.47
N ASN A 122 9.11 15.91 1.35
CA ASN A 122 7.69 16.20 1.31
C ASN A 122 6.82 14.96 1.11
N ALA A 123 7.42 13.77 1.10
CA ALA A 123 6.71 12.52 0.87
C ALA A 123 5.58 12.31 1.88
N VAL A 124 4.46 11.78 1.39
CA VAL A 124 3.41 11.26 2.27
C VAL A 124 3.92 9.97 2.88
N VAL A 125 4.08 9.93 4.21
CA VAL A 125 4.38 8.71 4.96
C VAL A 125 3.40 8.61 6.13
N LYS A 126 2.43 7.70 6.01
CA LYS A 126 1.30 7.62 6.94
C LYS A 126 1.01 6.18 7.33
N GLN A 127 0.75 5.96 8.62
CA GLN A 127 0.04 4.79 9.09
C GLN A 127 -1.45 5.11 9.25
N TRP A 128 -2.30 4.17 8.86
CA TRP A 128 -3.74 4.21 9.13
C TRP A 128 -4.19 2.79 9.49
N GLY A 129 -4.56 2.56 10.75
CA GLY A 129 -4.78 1.21 11.26
C GLY A 129 -3.57 0.30 11.03
N ASN A 130 -3.80 -0.84 10.40
CA ASN A 130 -2.79 -1.83 10.02
C ASN A 130 -2.17 -1.57 8.63
N PHE A 131 -2.32 -0.36 8.07
CA PHE A 131 -1.78 -0.01 6.75
C PHE A 131 -0.66 1.03 6.86
N VAL A 132 0.33 0.92 5.97
CA VAL A 132 1.38 1.93 5.76
C VAL A 132 1.33 2.42 4.32
N ILE A 133 1.38 3.73 4.14
CA ILE A 133 1.27 4.42 2.87
C ILE A 133 2.51 5.31 2.71
N VAL A 134 3.22 5.12 1.60
CA VAL A 134 4.30 5.98 1.13
C VAL A 134 3.93 6.48 -0.26
N CYS A 135 3.93 7.79 -0.47
CA CYS A 135 3.93 8.37 -1.81
C CYS A 135 4.97 9.50 -1.88
N VAL A 136 5.92 9.35 -2.79
CA VAL A 136 6.89 10.36 -3.17
C VAL A 136 6.51 10.89 -4.54
N SER A 137 5.97 12.10 -4.61
CA SER A 137 5.63 12.76 -5.87
C SER A 137 6.00 14.26 -5.81
N PRO A 138 6.02 14.98 -6.97
CA PRO A 138 6.39 16.39 -7.01
C PRO A 138 5.42 17.34 -6.29
N GLY A 139 4.14 16.98 -6.20
CA GLY A 139 3.04 17.86 -5.77
C GLY A 139 2.36 17.43 -4.47
N SER A 140 1.23 18.07 -4.15
CA SER A 140 0.41 17.76 -2.96
C SER A 140 -0.67 16.71 -3.19
N ALA A 141 -0.92 16.32 -4.45
CA ALA A 141 -2.05 15.48 -4.84
C ALA A 141 -2.10 14.16 -4.07
N CYS A 142 -0.94 13.52 -3.83
CA CYS A 142 -0.88 12.30 -3.01
C CYS A 142 -1.44 12.50 -1.60
N GLY A 143 -1.13 13.62 -0.93
CA GLY A 143 -1.65 13.91 0.40
C GLY A 143 -3.16 14.06 0.42
N GLU A 144 -3.71 14.75 -0.59
CA GLU A 144 -5.15 14.97 -0.75
C GLU A 144 -5.89 13.66 -1.04
N ILE A 145 -5.35 12.82 -1.93
CA ILE A 145 -5.89 11.49 -2.24
C ILE A 145 -5.90 10.62 -0.99
N VAL A 146 -4.75 10.48 -0.32
CA VAL A 146 -4.63 9.66 0.90
C VAL A 146 -5.62 10.12 1.97
N ALA A 147 -5.79 11.43 2.16
CA ALA A 147 -6.76 11.97 3.13
C ALA A 147 -8.21 11.57 2.83
N ARG A 148 -8.60 11.39 1.55
CA ARG A 148 -9.95 10.92 1.20
C ARG A 148 -10.19 9.46 1.58
N TYR A 149 -9.15 8.63 1.51
CA TYR A 149 -9.22 7.19 1.78
C TYR A 149 -8.98 6.83 3.25
N THR A 150 -8.40 7.73 4.03
CA THR A 150 -7.98 7.47 5.43
C THR A 150 -8.69 8.40 6.41
N LYS A 151 -10.02 8.48 6.28
CA LYS A 151 -10.90 9.26 7.16
C LYS A 151 -11.20 8.56 8.48
#